data_AF-A0A844WRR8-F1
#
_entry.id   AF-A0A844WRR8-F1
#
_cell.length_a   1.000
_cell.length_b   1.000
_cell.length_c   1.000
_cell.angle_alpha   90.00
_cell.angle_beta   90.00
_cell.angle_gamma   90.00
#
_symmetry.space_group_name_H-M   'P 1'
#
loop_
_entity.id
_entity.type
_entity.pdbx_description
1 polymer ?
#
loop_
_entity_poly.entity_id
_entity_poly.type
_entity_poly.pdbx_seq_one_letter_code
_entity_poly.pdbx_strand_id
1 'polypeptide(L)'
;MTENTLNELQRLQSITQQLRDPIKGCEWDRVQTFESLKSYTLEETYEVLDAIERQDMHELKNELGDLLFHIIFYADLAKEQNAFNFDDICQSVADKLVHRHPHLLGNNNTVGNNNTEKPNWEQLKQTERNNRSQYSILDDIPNALPALIKADKIQKRCASVGFDWTELQPVLDKVKEELNEVEQELNKNNCEQQKIEEELGDLFFATVNLARHLKIKSELCLQQANQKFTRRFKQVESILQQKNITLTQATLEEMEAAWQSVKQLEQINPNSEVTQHD
;
A
#
# COMPACT_ATOMS: atom_id res chain seq x y z
N MET A 1 -38.03 -0.06 -31.35
CA MET A 1 -36.91 -0.95 -30.95
C MET A 1 -35.87 -0.07 -30.32
N THR A 2 -35.86 0.06 -29.00
CA THR A 2 -34.83 0.79 -28.27
C THR A 2 -33.60 -0.11 -28.22
N GLU A 3 -32.54 0.25 -28.94
CA GLU A 3 -31.22 -0.34 -28.76
C GLU A 3 -30.86 -0.20 -27.28
N ASN A 4 -30.78 -1.33 -26.59
CA ASN A 4 -30.41 -1.40 -25.19
C ASN A 4 -28.91 -1.15 -25.13
N THR A 5 -28.50 0.13 -25.13
CA THR A 5 -27.10 0.52 -24.99
C THR A 5 -26.66 0.06 -23.61
N LEU A 6 -25.87 -1.02 -23.54
CA LEU A 6 -25.25 -1.46 -22.30
C LEU A 6 -24.50 -0.27 -21.70
N ASN A 7 -24.66 -0.03 -20.40
CA ASN A 7 -23.80 0.94 -19.73
C ASN A 7 -22.34 0.44 -19.76
N GLU A 8 -21.35 1.33 -19.61
CA GLU A 8 -19.93 0.94 -19.79
C GLU A 8 -19.48 -0.18 -18.85
N LEU A 9 -20.06 -0.27 -17.64
CA LEU A 9 -19.79 -1.37 -16.72
C LEU A 9 -20.31 -2.71 -17.27
N GLN A 10 -21.54 -2.74 -17.77
CA GLN A 10 -22.12 -3.92 -18.41
C GLN A 10 -21.35 -4.31 -19.68
N ARG A 11 -20.87 -3.33 -20.44
CA ARG A 11 -20.00 -3.56 -21.58
C ARG A 11 -18.69 -4.23 -21.13
N LEU A 12 -18.03 -3.72 -20.09
CA LEU A 12 -16.80 -4.32 -19.55
C LEU A 12 -17.04 -5.75 -19.05
N GLN A 13 -18.09 -5.98 -18.27
CA GLN A 13 -18.48 -7.33 -17.82
C GLN A 13 -18.74 -8.28 -19.00
N SER A 14 -19.40 -7.81 -20.05
CA SER A 14 -19.66 -8.63 -21.25
C SER A 14 -18.37 -8.98 -22.02
N ILE A 15 -17.42 -8.04 -22.08
CA ILE A 15 -16.10 -8.27 -22.69
C ILE A 15 -15.35 -9.32 -21.88
N THR A 16 -15.28 -9.19 -20.55
CA THR A 16 -14.58 -10.17 -19.69
C THR A 16 -15.16 -11.58 -19.83
N GLN A 17 -16.50 -11.69 -19.86
CA GLN A 17 -17.16 -12.98 -20.10
C GLN A 17 -16.83 -13.57 -21.48
N GLN A 18 -16.76 -12.73 -22.52
CA GLN A 18 -16.38 -13.16 -23.86
C GLN A 18 -14.91 -13.63 -23.91
N LEU A 19 -14.00 -12.91 -23.24
CA LEU A 19 -12.59 -13.28 -23.14
C LEU A 19 -12.40 -14.63 -22.44
N ARG A 20 -13.25 -14.94 -21.46
CA ARG A 20 -13.23 -16.21 -20.73
C ARG A 20 -14.12 -17.31 -21.30
N ASP A 21 -14.78 -17.10 -22.44
CA ASP A 21 -15.65 -18.11 -23.05
C ASP A 21 -14.87 -19.44 -23.28
N PRO A 22 -15.38 -20.60 -22.83
CA PRO A 22 -14.63 -21.86 -22.90
C PRO A 22 -14.27 -22.34 -24.32
N ILE A 23 -14.93 -21.81 -25.35
CA ILE A 23 -14.77 -22.25 -26.74
C ILE A 23 -14.12 -21.15 -27.59
N LYS A 24 -14.58 -19.91 -27.45
CA LYS A 24 -14.21 -18.76 -28.28
C LYS A 24 -13.38 -17.71 -27.54
N GLY A 25 -13.15 -17.90 -26.24
CA GLY A 25 -12.37 -16.98 -25.42
C GLY A 25 -10.88 -16.98 -25.78
N CYS A 26 -10.20 -15.96 -25.29
CA CYS A 26 -8.76 -15.81 -25.42
C CYS A 26 -8.05 -16.93 -24.63
N GLU A 27 -7.03 -17.54 -25.25
CA GLU A 27 -6.29 -18.65 -24.63
C GLU A 27 -5.67 -18.25 -23.29
N TRP A 28 -5.09 -17.05 -23.22
CA TRP A 28 -4.47 -16.54 -22.01
C TRP A 28 -5.49 -16.28 -20.90
N ASP A 29 -6.60 -15.60 -21.20
CA ASP A 29 -7.63 -15.27 -20.20
C ASP A 29 -8.30 -16.52 -19.64
N ARG A 30 -8.60 -17.51 -20.50
CA ARG A 30 -9.28 -18.75 -20.08
C ARG A 30 -8.50 -19.56 -19.05
N VAL A 31 -7.16 -19.58 -19.15
CA VAL A 31 -6.31 -20.37 -18.24
C VAL A 31 -6.01 -19.64 -16.93
N GLN A 32 -6.37 -18.37 -16.80
CA GLN A 32 -6.13 -17.63 -15.56
C GLN A 32 -6.98 -18.18 -14.40
N THR A 33 -6.39 -18.12 -13.22
CA THR A 33 -6.95 -18.56 -11.94
C THR A 33 -6.80 -17.47 -10.89
N PHE A 34 -7.43 -17.63 -9.72
CA PHE A 34 -7.20 -16.73 -8.59
C PHE A 34 -5.72 -16.59 -8.23
N GLU A 35 -4.93 -17.67 -8.37
CA GLU A 35 -3.51 -17.67 -8.02
C GLU A 35 -2.68 -16.89 -9.04
N SER A 36 -2.90 -17.13 -10.33
CA SER A 36 -2.12 -16.48 -11.39
C SER A 36 -2.38 -14.98 -11.48
N LEU A 37 -3.56 -14.51 -11.07
CA LEU A 37 -3.91 -13.08 -11.09
C LEU A 37 -3.34 -12.27 -9.93
N LYS A 38 -2.81 -12.91 -8.87
CA LYS A 38 -2.36 -12.19 -7.66
C LYS A 38 -1.21 -11.23 -7.95
N SER A 39 -0.21 -11.65 -8.74
CA SER A 39 0.94 -10.81 -9.07
C SER A 39 0.50 -9.60 -9.89
N TYR A 40 -0.33 -9.82 -10.91
CA TYR A 40 -0.86 -8.73 -11.74
C TYR A 40 -1.68 -7.74 -10.92
N THR A 41 -2.56 -8.21 -10.03
CA THR A 41 -3.32 -7.30 -9.14
C THR A 41 -2.42 -6.47 -8.23
N LEU A 42 -1.31 -7.05 -7.78
CA LEU A 42 -0.32 -6.32 -6.98
C LEU A 42 0.40 -5.26 -7.84
N GLU A 43 0.78 -5.60 -9.06
CA GLU A 43 1.38 -4.68 -10.05
C GLU A 43 0.45 -3.49 -10.32
N GLU A 44 -0.81 -3.72 -10.72
CA GLU A 44 -1.77 -2.63 -10.97
C GLU A 44 -1.99 -1.73 -9.74
N THR A 45 -1.94 -2.32 -8.54
CA THR A 45 -2.05 -1.54 -7.30
C THR A 45 -0.87 -0.57 -7.17
N TYR A 46 0.34 -0.99 -7.53
CA TYR A 46 1.52 -0.12 -7.51
C TYR A 46 1.52 0.90 -8.65
N GLU A 47 1.02 0.56 -9.85
CA GLU A 47 0.88 1.51 -10.96
C GLU A 47 -0.14 2.62 -10.61
N VAL A 48 -1.27 2.28 -9.97
CA VAL A 48 -2.20 3.28 -9.41
C VAL A 48 -1.48 4.22 -8.43
N LEU A 49 -0.63 3.69 -7.55
CA LEU A 49 0.11 4.51 -6.59
C LEU A 49 1.11 5.43 -7.30
N ASP A 50 1.85 4.92 -8.28
CA ASP A 50 2.80 5.70 -9.08
C ASP A 50 2.09 6.83 -9.85
N ALA A 51 0.95 6.54 -10.49
CA ALA A 51 0.16 7.53 -11.20
C ALA A 51 -0.35 8.66 -10.27
N ILE A 52 -0.77 8.33 -9.04
CA ILE A 52 -1.13 9.33 -8.02
C ILE A 52 0.08 10.19 -7.65
N GLU A 53 1.24 9.58 -7.43
CA GLU A 53 2.46 10.27 -7.02
C GLU A 53 2.98 11.20 -8.13
N ARG A 54 2.89 10.79 -9.40
CA ARG A 54 3.17 11.63 -10.56
C ARG A 54 2.10 12.67 -10.87
N GLN A 55 0.98 12.67 -10.13
CA GLN A 55 -0.19 13.50 -10.40
C GLN A 55 -0.74 13.36 -11.84
N ASP A 56 -0.53 12.19 -12.45
CA ASP A 56 -0.91 11.91 -13.82
C ASP A 56 -2.36 11.41 -13.86
N MET A 57 -3.30 12.34 -14.10
CA MET A 57 -4.73 12.01 -14.13
C MET A 57 -5.13 11.13 -15.32
N HIS A 58 -4.35 11.15 -16.42
CA HIS A 58 -4.62 10.29 -17.56
C HIS A 58 -4.28 8.85 -17.21
N GLU A 59 -3.07 8.64 -16.68
CA GLU A 59 -2.63 7.31 -16.30
C GLU A 59 -3.42 6.77 -15.12
N LEU A 60 -3.71 7.58 -14.11
CA LEU A 60 -4.53 7.16 -12.97
C LEU A 60 -5.89 6.60 -13.42
N LYS A 61 -6.51 7.19 -14.44
CA LYS A 61 -7.77 6.68 -14.99
C LYS A 61 -7.60 5.32 -15.67
N ASN A 62 -6.47 5.08 -16.34
CA ASN A 62 -6.16 3.80 -16.99
C ASN A 62 -5.91 2.72 -15.93
N GLU A 63 -5.01 2.98 -14.98
CA GLU A 63 -4.65 2.01 -13.91
C GLU A 63 -5.84 1.66 -13.01
N LEU A 64 -6.72 2.63 -12.71
CA LEU A 64 -7.98 2.34 -12.00
C LEU A 64 -8.93 1.48 -12.84
N GLY A 65 -8.88 1.60 -14.17
CA GLY A 65 -9.60 0.75 -15.11
C GLY A 65 -9.07 -0.68 -15.10
N ASP A 66 -7.75 -0.86 -15.09
CA ASP A 66 -7.10 -2.18 -15.05
C ASP A 66 -7.33 -2.89 -13.70
N LEU A 67 -7.28 -2.13 -12.60
CA LEU A 67 -7.66 -2.64 -11.28
C LEU A 67 -9.16 -3.03 -11.22
N LEU A 68 -10.05 -2.24 -11.85
CA LEU A 68 -11.48 -2.58 -11.97
C LEU A 68 -11.68 -3.84 -12.82
N PHE A 69 -10.94 -3.99 -13.92
CA PHE A 69 -10.95 -5.18 -14.75
C PHE A 69 -10.57 -6.42 -13.94
N HIS A 70 -9.52 -6.37 -13.11
CA HIS A 70 -9.17 -7.47 -12.21
C HIS A 70 -10.29 -7.83 -11.22
N ILE A 71 -11.00 -6.84 -10.64
CA ILE A 71 -12.14 -7.10 -9.76
C ILE A 71 -13.27 -7.85 -10.51
N ILE A 72 -13.58 -7.43 -11.73
CA ILE A 72 -14.59 -8.10 -12.58
C ILE A 72 -14.12 -9.51 -12.95
N PHE A 73 -12.83 -9.70 -13.27
CA PHE A 73 -12.27 -10.99 -13.62
C PHE A 73 -12.35 -11.98 -12.44
N TYR A 74 -12.05 -11.53 -11.21
CA TYR A 74 -12.25 -12.34 -10.01
C TYR A 74 -13.72 -12.70 -9.77
N ALA A 75 -14.64 -11.78 -10.07
CA ALA A 75 -16.07 -12.04 -9.97
C ALA A 75 -16.53 -13.11 -10.97
N ASP A 76 -16.02 -13.09 -12.22
CA ASP A 76 -16.32 -14.12 -13.22
C ASP A 76 -15.74 -15.49 -12.81
N LEU A 77 -14.50 -15.55 -12.31
CA LEU A 77 -13.90 -16.77 -11.76
C LEU A 77 -14.72 -17.34 -10.58
N ALA A 78 -15.19 -16.49 -9.67
CA ALA A 78 -16.01 -16.92 -8.54
C ALA A 78 -17.39 -17.41 -8.99
N LYS A 79 -17.96 -16.78 -10.02
CA LYS A 79 -19.23 -17.15 -10.62
C LYS A 79 -19.15 -18.51 -11.32
N GLU A 80 -18.06 -18.81 -12.02
CA GLU A 80 -17.78 -20.14 -12.60
C GLU A 80 -17.81 -21.25 -11.53
N GLN A 81 -17.45 -20.93 -10.29
CA GLN A 81 -17.45 -21.84 -9.15
C GLN A 81 -18.76 -21.79 -8.34
N ASN A 82 -19.78 -21.06 -8.78
CA ASN A 82 -21.02 -20.80 -8.05
C ASN A 82 -20.79 -20.23 -6.62
N ALA A 83 -19.71 -19.49 -6.41
CA ALA A 83 -19.36 -18.95 -5.10
C ALA A 83 -20.00 -17.58 -4.83
N PHE A 84 -19.74 -16.60 -5.71
CA PHE A 84 -20.32 -15.26 -5.68
C PHE A 84 -20.11 -14.59 -7.05
N ASN A 85 -20.77 -13.46 -7.29
CA ASN A 85 -20.64 -12.66 -8.50
C ASN A 85 -20.31 -11.19 -8.18
N PHE A 86 -20.27 -10.33 -9.21
CA PHE A 86 -19.90 -8.92 -9.04
C PHE A 86 -20.91 -8.14 -8.17
N ASP A 87 -22.20 -8.41 -8.29
CA ASP A 87 -23.23 -7.75 -7.49
C ASP A 87 -23.09 -8.12 -6.00
N ASP A 88 -22.72 -9.38 -5.69
CA ASP A 88 -22.44 -9.80 -4.32
C ASP A 88 -21.25 -9.03 -3.70
N ILE A 89 -20.21 -8.73 -4.50
CA ILE A 89 -19.08 -7.89 -4.08
C ILE A 89 -19.55 -6.47 -3.76
N CYS A 90 -20.32 -5.87 -4.68
CA CYS A 90 -20.88 -4.53 -4.53
C CYS A 90 -21.81 -4.44 -3.31
N GLN A 91 -22.69 -5.42 -3.12
CA GLN A 91 -23.57 -5.50 -1.96
C GLN A 91 -22.75 -5.61 -0.67
N SER A 92 -21.74 -6.48 -0.64
CA SER A 92 -20.89 -6.66 0.55
C SER A 92 -20.20 -5.36 0.98
N VAL A 93 -19.71 -4.54 0.05
CA VAL A 93 -19.10 -3.24 0.39
C VAL A 93 -20.15 -2.19 0.75
N ALA A 94 -21.28 -2.15 0.04
CA ALA A 94 -22.37 -1.22 0.32
C ALA A 94 -22.95 -1.43 1.72
N ASP A 95 -23.30 -2.66 2.08
CA ASP A 95 -23.86 -3.01 3.40
C ASP A 95 -22.88 -2.64 4.52
N LYS A 96 -21.58 -2.90 4.34
CA LYS A 96 -20.52 -2.49 5.28
C LYS A 96 -20.43 -0.97 5.40
N LEU A 97 -20.53 -0.23 4.31
CA LEU A 97 -20.45 1.24 4.32
C LEU A 97 -21.67 1.85 5.01
N VAL A 98 -22.88 1.34 4.75
CA VAL A 98 -24.10 1.74 5.45
C VAL A 98 -23.98 1.47 6.95
N HIS A 99 -23.52 0.28 7.33
CA HIS A 99 -23.32 -0.07 8.73
C HIS A 99 -22.28 0.81 9.45
N ARG A 100 -21.22 1.21 8.74
CA ARG A 100 -20.14 2.03 9.31
C ARG A 100 -20.43 3.54 9.31
N HIS A 101 -21.40 3.99 8.53
CA HIS A 101 -21.81 5.39 8.43
C HIS A 101 -23.30 5.59 8.73
N PRO A 102 -23.81 5.12 9.88
CA PRO A 102 -25.23 5.25 10.20
C PRO A 102 -25.68 6.71 10.33
N HIS A 103 -24.75 7.62 10.61
CA HIS A 103 -24.97 9.06 10.68
C HIS A 103 -25.22 9.73 9.31
N LEU A 104 -24.78 9.12 8.21
CA LEU A 104 -25.00 9.62 6.84
C LEU A 104 -26.03 8.77 6.08
N LEU A 105 -26.04 7.46 6.32
CA LEU A 105 -26.74 6.47 5.49
C LEU A 105 -27.80 5.67 6.27
N GLY A 106 -27.98 5.94 7.57
CA GLY A 106 -29.03 5.31 8.36
C GLY A 106 -30.41 5.88 8.01
N ASN A 107 -31.46 5.05 8.12
CA ASN A 107 -32.85 5.46 7.93
C ASN A 107 -33.38 6.49 8.95
N ASN A 108 -32.54 6.98 9.86
CA ASN A 108 -32.91 7.99 10.84
C ASN A 108 -32.54 9.37 10.28
N ASN A 109 -33.49 9.98 9.57
CA ASN A 109 -33.55 11.43 9.35
C ASN A 109 -33.80 12.16 10.68
N THR A 110 -32.92 12.00 11.68
CA THR A 110 -32.82 12.95 12.79
C THR A 110 -32.04 14.15 12.30
N VAL A 111 -32.77 15.02 11.61
CA VAL A 111 -32.39 16.43 11.39
C VAL A 111 -32.07 17.01 12.76
N GLY A 112 -30.82 17.41 12.99
CA GLY A 112 -30.50 18.40 14.02
C GLY A 112 -29.47 18.04 15.10
N ASN A 113 -28.72 16.93 15.02
CA ASN A 113 -27.59 16.75 15.94
C ASN A 113 -26.26 16.64 15.18
N ASN A 114 -25.63 17.80 14.95
CA ASN A 114 -24.25 17.93 14.48
C ASN A 114 -23.26 17.51 15.58
N ASN A 115 -23.47 16.36 16.22
CA ASN A 115 -22.44 15.75 17.05
C ASN A 115 -21.52 14.97 16.11
N THR A 116 -20.57 15.71 15.53
CA THR A 116 -19.53 15.26 14.59
C THR A 116 -18.48 14.40 15.29
N GLU A 117 -18.89 13.39 16.05
CA GLU A 117 -17.96 12.36 16.49
C GLU A 117 -17.75 11.39 15.34
N LYS A 118 -16.57 11.46 14.71
CA LYS A 118 -16.15 10.46 13.73
C LYS A 118 -16.31 9.09 14.39
N PRO A 119 -17.15 8.18 13.86
CA PRO A 119 -17.25 6.84 14.42
C PRO A 119 -15.85 6.23 14.45
N ASN A 120 -15.46 5.65 15.58
CA ASN A 120 -14.17 4.98 15.73
C ASN A 120 -14.19 3.73 14.84
N TRP A 121 -13.76 3.90 13.59
CA TRP A 121 -13.80 2.91 12.51
C TRP A 121 -13.12 1.59 12.91
N GLU A 122 -12.13 1.67 13.79
CA GLU A 122 -11.35 0.52 14.25
C GLU A 122 -12.17 -0.32 15.24
N GLN A 123 -12.96 0.32 16.11
CA GLN A 123 -13.89 -0.34 17.02
C GLN A 123 -15.02 -1.06 16.27
N LEU A 124 -15.62 -0.43 15.25
CA LEU A 124 -16.66 -1.08 14.43
C LEU A 124 -16.12 -2.32 13.70
N LYS A 125 -14.91 -2.24 13.14
CA LYS A 125 -14.26 -3.41 12.54
C LYS A 125 -13.90 -4.48 13.57
N GLN A 126 -13.66 -4.11 14.83
CA GLN A 126 -13.41 -5.08 15.89
C GLN A 126 -14.69 -5.81 16.29
N THR A 127 -15.83 -5.13 16.38
CA THR A 127 -17.14 -5.75 16.62
C THR A 127 -17.53 -6.73 15.51
N GLU A 128 -17.31 -6.38 14.23
CA GLU A 128 -17.55 -7.28 13.08
C GLU A 128 -16.71 -8.57 13.18
N ARG A 129 -15.48 -8.48 13.70
CA ARG A 129 -14.58 -9.63 13.87
C ARG A 129 -14.95 -10.50 15.04
N ASN A 130 -15.37 -9.93 16.17
CA ASN A 130 -15.81 -10.72 17.34
C ASN A 130 -16.99 -11.63 17.02
N ASN A 131 -17.81 -11.29 16.00
CA ASN A 131 -18.90 -12.11 15.51
C ASN A 131 -18.45 -13.28 14.61
N ARG A 132 -17.21 -13.26 14.13
CA ARG A 132 -16.57 -14.40 13.45
C ARG A 132 -15.75 -15.13 14.51
N SER A 133 -16.03 -16.41 14.74
CA SER A 133 -15.37 -17.23 15.77
C SER A 133 -13.86 -17.42 15.50
N GLN A 134 -13.06 -16.37 15.67
CA GLN A 134 -11.62 -16.34 15.50
C GLN A 134 -10.94 -16.49 16.86
N TYR A 135 -9.91 -17.33 16.93
CA TYR A 135 -9.27 -17.75 18.17
C TYR A 135 -8.19 -16.76 18.63
N SER A 136 -7.60 -15.99 17.71
CA SER A 136 -6.61 -14.95 18.00
C SER A 136 -6.91 -13.63 17.30
N ILE A 137 -6.58 -12.53 17.98
CA ILE A 137 -6.73 -11.14 17.52
C ILE A 137 -5.95 -10.86 16.21
N LEU A 138 -4.94 -11.70 15.91
CA LEU A 138 -4.03 -11.59 14.76
C LEU A 138 -4.41 -12.49 13.58
N ASP A 139 -5.34 -13.44 13.73
CA ASP A 139 -5.67 -14.46 12.72
C ASP A 139 -6.15 -13.88 11.37
N ASP A 140 -6.61 -12.62 11.39
CA ASP A 140 -7.23 -11.91 10.28
C ASP A 140 -6.27 -10.95 9.53
N ILE A 141 -4.96 -11.14 9.70
CA ILE A 141 -3.92 -10.36 9.03
C ILE A 141 -3.47 -11.16 7.79
N PRO A 142 -3.76 -10.68 6.56
CA PRO A 142 -3.35 -11.39 5.35
C PRO A 142 -1.85 -11.59 5.31
N ASN A 143 -1.42 -12.80 4.97
CA ASN A 143 -0.01 -13.16 4.92
C ASN A 143 0.74 -12.46 3.78
N ALA A 144 0.05 -12.12 2.69
CA ALA A 144 0.61 -11.48 1.51
C ALA A 144 0.82 -9.96 1.64
N LEU A 145 0.60 -9.38 2.83
CA LEU A 145 0.87 -7.96 3.04
C LEU A 145 2.38 -7.69 3.03
N PRO A 146 2.83 -6.57 2.41
CA PRO A 146 4.18 -6.05 2.60
C PRO A 146 4.52 -5.94 4.08
N ALA A 147 5.79 -6.16 4.43
CA ALA A 147 6.24 -6.32 5.81
C ALA A 147 5.87 -5.10 6.69
N LEU A 148 6.04 -3.87 6.20
CA LEU A 148 5.74 -2.66 6.97
C LEU A 148 4.24 -2.48 7.19
N ILE A 149 3.41 -2.79 6.18
CA ILE A 149 1.94 -2.80 6.33
C ILE A 149 1.50 -3.87 7.33
N LYS A 150 2.10 -5.06 7.25
CA LYS A 150 1.81 -6.17 8.16
C LYS A 150 2.14 -5.81 9.60
N ALA A 151 3.32 -5.23 9.85
CA ALA A 151 3.75 -4.74 11.15
C ALA A 151 2.81 -3.64 11.71
N ASP A 152 2.47 -2.61 10.92
CA ASP A 152 1.50 -1.56 11.32
C ASP A 152 0.15 -2.17 11.70
N LYS A 153 -0.32 -3.17 10.95
CA LYS A 153 -1.59 -3.85 11.22
C LYS A 153 -1.52 -4.68 12.51
N ILE A 154 -0.46 -5.45 12.71
CA ILE A 154 -0.23 -6.22 13.96
C ILE A 154 -0.28 -5.28 15.16
N GLN A 155 0.48 -4.18 15.12
CA GLN A 155 0.56 -3.23 16.22
C GLN A 155 -0.78 -2.56 16.51
N LYS A 156 -1.56 -2.18 15.49
CA LYS A 156 -2.92 -1.65 15.67
C LYS A 156 -3.88 -2.65 16.33
N ARG A 157 -3.75 -3.94 15.99
CA ARG A 157 -4.54 -4.99 16.65
C ARG A 157 -4.19 -5.10 18.12
N CYS A 158 -2.91 -5.12 18.46
CA CYS A 158 -2.47 -5.13 19.85
C CYS A 158 -2.95 -3.87 20.60
N ALA A 159 -2.84 -2.70 19.97
CA ALA A 159 -3.33 -1.45 20.54
C ALA A 159 -4.84 -1.44 20.82
N SER A 160 -5.65 -2.07 19.96
CA SER A 160 -7.10 -2.17 20.16
C SER A 160 -7.53 -2.97 21.39
N VAL A 161 -6.63 -3.72 22.01
CA VAL A 161 -6.85 -4.43 23.29
C VAL A 161 -6.08 -3.81 24.45
N GLY A 162 -5.51 -2.61 24.25
CA GLY A 162 -4.78 -1.86 25.27
C GLY A 162 -3.29 -2.20 25.37
N PHE A 163 -2.75 -3.02 24.46
CA PHE A 163 -1.31 -3.28 24.40
C PHE A 163 -0.65 -2.23 23.49
N ASP A 164 -0.51 -1.01 24.01
CA ASP A 164 0.16 0.10 23.35
C ASP A 164 0.71 1.10 24.37
N TRP A 165 1.74 1.84 23.99
CA TRP A 165 2.20 3.00 24.74
C TRP A 165 1.24 4.18 24.55
N THR A 166 1.13 5.05 25.55
CA THR A 166 0.33 6.29 25.47
C THR A 166 1.18 7.50 25.12
N GLU A 167 2.47 7.43 25.39
CA GLU A 167 3.44 8.50 25.18
C GLU A 167 4.45 8.14 24.08
N LEU A 168 4.96 9.15 23.40
CA LEU A 168 5.92 8.96 22.30
C LEU A 168 7.33 8.61 22.80
N GLN A 169 7.71 9.08 24.01
CA GLN A 169 9.06 8.92 24.53
C GLN A 169 9.47 7.44 24.70
N PRO A 170 8.64 6.57 25.34
CA PRO A 170 8.93 5.13 25.40
C PRO A 170 9.12 4.46 24.03
N VAL A 171 8.40 4.94 23.00
CA VAL A 171 8.51 4.40 21.65
C VAL A 171 9.86 4.76 21.01
N LEU A 172 10.30 6.01 21.20
CA LEU A 172 11.63 6.45 20.75
C LEU A 172 12.75 5.71 21.50
N ASP A 173 12.57 5.49 22.79
CA ASP A 173 13.56 4.78 23.60
C ASP A 173 13.64 3.31 23.18
N LYS A 174 12.52 2.68 22.83
CA LYS A 174 12.52 1.32 22.26
C LYS A 174 13.28 1.26 20.92
N VAL A 175 13.10 2.24 20.02
CA VAL A 175 13.90 2.28 18.77
C VAL A 175 15.41 2.36 19.04
N LYS A 176 15.83 3.11 20.06
CA LYS A 176 17.25 3.18 20.45
C LYS A 176 17.72 1.87 21.09
N GLU A 177 16.87 1.22 21.89
CA GLU A 177 17.14 -0.09 22.49
C GLU A 177 17.44 -1.13 21.39
N GLU A 178 16.56 -1.29 20.41
CA GLU A 178 16.76 -2.24 19.29
C GLU A 178 18.04 -1.91 18.49
N LEU A 179 18.33 -0.63 18.26
CA LEU A 179 19.57 -0.23 17.59
C LEU A 179 20.81 -0.63 18.40
N ASN A 180 20.76 -0.48 19.72
CA ASN A 180 21.85 -0.90 20.60
C ASN A 180 21.98 -2.44 20.64
N GLU A 181 20.90 -3.19 20.51
CA GLU A 181 20.93 -4.67 20.43
C GLU A 181 21.60 -5.13 19.14
N VAL A 182 21.28 -4.52 18.00
CA VAL A 182 22.01 -4.72 16.73
C VAL A 182 23.50 -4.42 16.89
N GLU A 183 23.87 -3.28 17.50
CA GLU A 183 25.27 -2.93 17.75
C GLU A 183 25.97 -3.93 18.68
N GLN A 184 25.27 -4.47 19.68
CA GLN A 184 25.81 -5.47 20.60
C GLN A 184 26.13 -6.79 19.86
N GLU A 185 25.23 -7.28 19.02
CA GLU A 185 25.48 -8.51 18.24
C GLU A 185 26.64 -8.33 17.25
N LEU A 186 26.77 -7.16 16.61
CA LEU A 186 27.88 -6.86 15.70
C LEU A 186 29.25 -6.80 16.39
N ASN A 187 29.30 -6.40 17.66
CA ASN A 187 30.53 -6.28 18.44
C ASN A 187 30.99 -7.59 19.10
N LYS A 188 30.23 -8.68 18.97
CA LYS A 188 30.62 -9.99 19.50
C LYS A 188 31.69 -10.64 18.63
N ASN A 189 32.68 -11.25 19.27
CA ASN A 189 33.77 -11.98 18.58
C ASN A 189 33.25 -13.18 17.75
N ASN A 190 32.09 -13.74 18.09
CA ASN A 190 31.44 -14.82 17.35
C ASN A 190 30.05 -14.36 16.91
N CYS A 191 30.04 -13.56 15.85
CA CYS A 191 28.84 -12.93 15.33
C CYS A 191 27.94 -14.00 14.68
N GLU A 192 26.81 -14.29 15.32
CA GLU A 192 25.81 -15.22 14.78
C GLU A 192 24.88 -14.44 13.85
N GLN A 193 25.03 -14.65 12.54
CA GLN A 193 24.24 -13.96 11.51
C GLN A 193 22.73 -13.97 11.79
N GLN A 194 22.20 -15.09 12.28
CA GLN A 194 20.79 -15.24 12.61
C GLN A 194 20.32 -14.27 13.71
N LYS A 195 21.17 -13.99 14.71
CA LYS A 195 20.83 -13.04 15.78
C LYS A 195 20.82 -11.62 15.27
N ILE A 196 21.79 -11.24 14.42
CA ILE A 196 21.78 -9.92 13.79
C ILE A 196 20.50 -9.72 12.96
N GLU A 197 20.07 -10.75 12.24
CA GLU A 197 18.82 -10.70 11.46
C GLU A 197 17.58 -10.56 12.34
N GLU A 198 17.56 -11.20 13.51
CA GLU A 198 16.50 -11.06 14.52
C GLU A 198 16.43 -9.63 15.06
N GLU A 199 17.55 -9.09 15.56
CA GLU A 199 17.62 -7.73 16.12
C GLU A 199 17.32 -6.66 15.03
N LEU A 200 17.76 -6.87 13.79
CA LEU A 200 17.39 -5.97 12.67
C LEU A 200 15.89 -6.03 12.37
N GLY A 201 15.28 -7.21 12.47
CA GLY A 201 13.84 -7.40 12.36
C GLY A 201 13.07 -6.60 13.40
N ASP A 202 13.52 -6.65 14.66
CA ASP A 202 12.91 -5.94 15.77
C ASP A 202 13.13 -4.42 15.67
N LEU A 203 14.29 -3.97 15.19
CA LEU A 203 14.52 -2.55 14.85
C LEU A 203 13.54 -2.06 13.76
N PHE A 204 13.31 -2.85 12.70
CA PHE A 204 12.29 -2.50 11.70
C PHE A 204 10.89 -2.46 12.31
N PHE A 205 10.56 -3.39 13.20
CA PHE A 205 9.27 -3.41 13.88
C PHE A 205 9.09 -2.19 14.80
N ALA A 206 10.12 -1.81 15.56
CA ALA A 206 10.13 -0.64 16.43
C ALA A 206 10.02 0.67 15.65
N THR A 207 10.70 0.80 14.50
CA THR A 207 10.59 1.98 13.64
C THR A 207 9.20 2.10 12.98
N VAL A 208 8.56 0.99 12.62
CA VAL A 208 7.14 0.99 12.20
C VAL A 208 6.24 1.46 13.34
N ASN A 209 6.54 1.06 14.57
CA ASN A 209 5.78 1.49 15.75
C ASN A 209 5.91 3.00 15.99
N LEU A 210 7.11 3.54 15.83
CA LEU A 210 7.35 4.98 15.86
C LEU A 210 6.54 5.72 14.78
N ALA A 211 6.60 5.25 13.53
CA ALA A 211 5.82 5.84 12.44
C ALA A 211 4.31 5.81 12.73
N ARG A 212 3.79 4.69 13.26
CA ARG A 212 2.39 4.56 13.66
C ARG A 212 1.98 5.57 14.74
N HIS A 213 2.80 5.76 15.77
CA HIS A 213 2.61 6.75 16.82
C HIS A 213 2.63 8.19 16.29
N LEU A 214 3.47 8.46 15.29
CA LEU A 214 3.49 9.72 14.54
C LEU A 214 2.35 9.86 13.52
N LYS A 215 1.45 8.87 13.42
CA LYS A 215 0.35 8.79 12.44
C LYS A 215 0.83 8.76 10.98
N ILE A 216 2.05 8.30 10.77
CA ILE A 216 2.67 8.11 9.45
C ILE A 216 2.44 6.68 8.98
N LYS A 217 2.17 6.50 7.69
CA LYS A 217 2.07 5.18 7.06
C LYS A 217 3.48 4.74 6.63
N SER A 218 4.06 3.78 7.36
CA SER A 218 5.45 3.37 7.20
C SER A 218 5.80 2.94 5.77
N GLU A 219 4.94 2.15 5.12
CA GLU A 219 5.13 1.71 3.73
C GLU A 219 5.24 2.90 2.77
N LEU A 220 4.25 3.79 2.78
CA LEU A 220 4.23 4.99 1.93
C LEU A 220 5.42 5.91 2.24
N CYS A 221 5.77 6.05 3.51
CA CYS A 221 6.92 6.85 3.93
C CYS A 221 8.25 6.32 3.35
N LEU A 222 8.42 5.00 3.31
CA LEU A 222 9.61 4.39 2.72
C LEU A 222 9.60 4.50 1.19
N GLN A 223 8.44 4.32 0.53
CA GLN A 223 8.31 4.53 -0.91
C GLN A 223 8.74 5.95 -1.33
N GLN A 224 8.28 6.97 -0.61
CA GLN A 224 8.71 8.36 -0.84
C GLN A 224 10.21 8.56 -0.61
N ALA A 225 10.78 7.90 0.40
CA ALA A 225 12.23 7.94 0.63
C ALA A 225 13.02 7.30 -0.52
N ASN A 226 12.54 6.16 -1.04
CA ASN A 226 13.12 5.48 -2.20
C ASN A 226 13.07 6.36 -3.44
N GLN A 227 11.93 6.99 -3.72
CA GLN A 227 11.79 7.91 -4.85
C GLN A 227 12.73 9.11 -4.76
N LYS A 228 12.81 9.74 -3.58
CA LYS A 228 13.77 10.82 -3.33
C LYS A 228 15.19 10.36 -3.57
N PHE A 229 15.56 9.16 -3.11
CA PHE A 229 16.89 8.60 -3.35
C PHE A 229 17.14 8.38 -4.86
N THR A 230 16.22 7.72 -5.56
CA THR A 230 16.30 7.47 -7.01
C THR A 230 16.43 8.76 -7.81
N ARG A 231 15.60 9.77 -7.50
CA ARG A 231 15.63 11.08 -8.15
C ARG A 231 16.98 11.76 -7.95
N ARG A 232 17.52 11.74 -6.73
CA ARG A 232 18.85 12.28 -6.42
C ARG A 232 19.96 11.55 -7.14
N PHE A 233 19.90 10.22 -7.15
CA PHE A 233 20.93 9.40 -7.78
C PHE A 233 20.98 9.64 -9.30
N LYS A 234 19.81 9.74 -9.97
CA LYS A 234 19.73 10.13 -11.39
C LYS A 234 20.39 11.49 -11.68
N GLN A 235 20.27 12.44 -10.75
CA GLN A 235 20.97 13.73 -10.90
C GLN A 235 22.48 13.60 -10.68
N VAL A 236 22.93 12.75 -9.74
CA VAL A 236 24.35 12.42 -9.58
C VAL A 236 24.92 11.81 -10.87
N GLU A 237 24.19 10.89 -11.50
CA GLU A 237 24.58 10.31 -12.80
C GLU A 237 24.75 11.40 -13.86
N SER A 238 23.80 12.34 -13.95
CA SER A 238 23.87 13.47 -14.88
C SER A 238 25.08 14.38 -14.63
N ILE A 239 25.38 14.70 -13.36
CA ILE A 239 26.54 15.53 -12.99
C ILE A 239 27.85 14.85 -13.34
N LEU A 240 27.98 13.54 -13.07
CA LEU A 240 29.18 12.78 -13.41
C LEU A 240 29.35 12.67 -14.92
N GLN A 241 28.26 12.45 -15.65
CA GLN A 241 28.25 12.41 -17.11
C GLN A 241 28.68 13.74 -17.72
N GLN A 242 28.23 14.89 -17.18
CA GLN A 242 28.68 16.22 -17.61
C GLN A 242 30.20 16.43 -17.41
N LYS A 243 30.80 15.73 -16.43
CA LYS A 243 32.25 15.71 -16.20
C LYS A 243 32.98 14.65 -17.03
N ASN A 244 32.29 13.93 -17.93
CA ASN A 244 32.79 12.78 -18.69
C ASN A 244 33.33 11.65 -17.80
N ILE A 245 32.80 11.49 -16.59
CA ILE A 245 33.16 10.40 -15.66
C ILE A 245 32.01 9.39 -15.66
N THR A 246 32.31 8.11 -15.89
CA THR A 246 31.30 7.04 -15.75
C THR A 246 31.15 6.63 -14.28
N LEU A 247 29.98 6.11 -13.89
CA LEU A 247 29.76 5.60 -12.53
C LEU A 247 30.79 4.54 -12.10
N THR A 248 31.23 3.71 -13.03
CA THR A 248 32.24 2.67 -12.78
C THR A 248 33.64 3.23 -12.56
N GLN A 249 33.90 4.47 -12.97
CA GLN A 249 35.17 5.16 -12.81
C GLN A 249 35.16 6.15 -11.64
N ALA A 250 33.97 6.62 -11.25
CA ALA A 250 33.81 7.56 -10.15
C ALA A 250 34.20 6.91 -8.82
N THR A 251 34.98 7.64 -8.04
CA THR A 251 35.27 7.31 -6.64
C THR A 251 34.06 7.60 -5.76
N LEU A 252 33.99 6.98 -4.57
CA LEU A 252 32.95 7.27 -3.59
C LEU A 252 32.95 8.75 -3.19
N GLU A 253 34.11 9.38 -3.12
CA GLU A 253 34.27 10.81 -2.81
C GLU A 253 33.66 11.70 -3.90
N GLU A 254 33.86 11.36 -5.18
CA GLU A 254 33.26 12.09 -6.31
C GLU A 254 31.74 11.91 -6.36
N MET A 255 31.25 10.69 -6.10
CA MET A 255 29.81 10.41 -6.00
C MET A 255 29.18 11.18 -4.82
N GLU A 256 29.82 11.20 -3.66
CA GLU A 256 29.34 11.93 -2.48
C GLU A 256 29.37 13.44 -2.72
N ALA A 257 30.41 13.99 -3.36
CA ALA A 257 30.47 15.40 -3.71
C ALA A 257 29.33 15.80 -4.67
N ALA A 258 29.04 14.97 -5.67
CA ALA A 258 27.91 15.17 -6.57
C ALA A 258 26.57 15.07 -5.81
N TRP A 259 26.42 14.09 -4.91
CA TRP A 259 25.23 13.89 -4.09
C TRP A 259 24.94 15.09 -3.17
N GLN A 260 25.97 15.64 -2.53
CA GLN A 260 25.83 16.83 -1.69
C GLN A 260 25.47 18.06 -2.53
N SER A 261 26.02 18.19 -3.74
CA SER A 261 25.64 19.25 -4.68
C SER A 261 24.15 19.16 -5.05
N VAL A 262 23.64 17.96 -5.35
CA VAL A 262 22.22 17.71 -5.62
C VAL A 262 21.33 18.10 -4.43
N LYS A 263 21.70 17.69 -3.21
CA LYS A 263 20.96 18.07 -2.00
C LYS A 263 20.87 19.58 -1.81
N GLN A 264 21.94 20.32 -2.10
CA GLN A 264 21.95 21.79 -1.99
C GLN A 264 21.03 22.43 -3.02
N LEU A 265 21.04 21.94 -4.27
CA LEU A 265 20.17 22.46 -5.34
C LEU A 265 18.67 22.31 -5.00
N GLU A 266 18.27 21.16 -4.45
CA GLU A 266 16.88 20.92 -4.01
C GLU A 266 16.45 21.84 -2.85
N GLN A 267 17.35 22.14 -1.92
CA GLN A 267 17.04 23.05 -0.80
C GLN A 267 16.83 24.49 -1.26
N ILE A 268 17.53 24.90 -2.33
CA ILE A 268 17.45 26.25 -2.90
C ILE A 268 16.19 26.38 -3.78
N ASN A 269 15.83 25.33 -4.52
CA ASN A 269 14.65 25.32 -5.39
C ASN A 269 13.67 24.20 -5.00
N PRO A 270 12.88 24.37 -3.92
CA PRO A 270 11.86 23.39 -3.55
C PRO A 270 10.73 23.25 -4.59
N ASN A 271 10.60 24.18 -5.56
CA ASN A 271 9.50 24.27 -6.53
C ASN A 271 9.95 24.37 -8.01
N SER A 272 11.15 23.95 -8.40
CA SER A 272 11.49 23.87 -9.85
C SER A 272 10.78 22.73 -10.60
N GLU A 273 9.82 22.06 -9.96
CA GLU A 273 8.97 21.00 -10.51
C GLU A 273 7.66 21.56 -11.13
N VAL A 274 7.71 22.53 -12.03
CA VAL A 274 6.72 22.69 -13.12
C VAL A 274 7.40 23.51 -14.22
N THR A 275 7.77 22.85 -15.31
CA THR A 275 7.84 23.30 -16.72
C THR A 275 9.03 22.63 -17.43
N GLN A 276 8.81 21.42 -17.92
CA GLN A 276 9.46 20.93 -19.13
C GLN A 276 8.40 20.22 -19.97
N HIS A 277 7.47 20.99 -20.53
CA HIS A 277 6.71 20.66 -21.73
C HIS A 277 6.17 21.99 -22.29
N ASP A 278 6.99 22.64 -23.12
CA ASP A 278 6.52 23.40 -24.28
C ASP A 278 6.56 22.45 -25.48
#